data_AF-A0ABD5F2Y6-F1
#
_entry.id   AF-A0ABD5F2Y6-F1
#
_cell.length_a   1.000
_cell.length_b   1.000
_cell.length_c   1.000
_cell.angle_alpha   90.00
_cell.angle_beta   90.00
_cell.angle_gamma   90.00
#
_symmetry.space_group_name_H-M   'P 1'
#
loop_
_entity.id
_entity.type
_entity.pdbx_description
1 polymer ?
#
loop_
_entity_poly.entity_id
_entity_poly.type
_entity_poly.pdbx_seq_one_letter_code
_entity_poly.pdbx_strand_id
1 'polypeptide(L)'
;MLRLRMESPTVFEVAVAEPTSYLRCWGPDPDCSKTEYQRGYTMSEMDPETGHFAVDVVLHEPSGPASKWARTAKPGDTIPVMSLGSPGFTVPDDLPAGYLLIGDAAAIPAVNGIIGALPQDI
;
A
#
# COMPACT_ATOMS: atom_id res chain seq x y z
N MET A 1 -4.85 -5.15 -11.56
CA MET A 1 -3.99 -4.77 -10.41
C MET A 1 -2.90 -5.81 -10.27
N LEU A 2 -1.69 -5.42 -9.88
CA LEU A 2 -0.55 -6.31 -9.66
C LEU A 2 -0.12 -6.20 -8.21
N ARG A 3 -0.02 -7.33 -7.50
CA ARG A 3 0.51 -7.38 -6.13
C ARG A 3 2.02 -7.56 -6.16
N LEU A 4 2.73 -6.64 -5.53
CA LEU A 4 4.18 -6.74 -5.28
C LEU A 4 4.39 -7.10 -3.82
N ARG A 5 5.03 -8.24 -3.57
CA ARG A 5 5.46 -8.64 -2.23
C ARG A 5 6.88 -8.18 -2.01
N MET A 6 7.09 -7.56 -0.86
CA MET A 6 8.32 -6.87 -0.47
C MET A 6 8.69 -7.27 0.95
N GLU A 7 9.94 -7.04 1.30
CA GLU A 7 10.48 -7.28 2.63
C GLU A 7 11.34 -6.09 3.02
N SER A 8 11.16 -5.62 4.25
CA SER A 8 12.05 -4.66 4.88
C SER A 8 12.03 -4.90 6.39
N PRO A 9 13.09 -5.51 6.97
CA PRO A 9 13.10 -5.93 8.37
C PRO A 9 12.77 -4.82 9.39
N THR A 10 13.02 -3.57 9.03
CA THR A 10 12.83 -2.41 9.93
C THR A 10 11.59 -1.57 9.60
N VAL A 11 10.78 -1.94 8.60
CA VAL A 11 9.68 -1.06 8.13
C VAL A 11 8.64 -0.81 9.22
N PHE A 12 8.33 -1.84 10.00
CA PHE A 12 7.32 -1.78 11.07
C PHE A 12 7.87 -1.27 12.41
N GLU A 13 9.14 -0.87 12.49
CA GLU A 13 9.63 -0.06 13.63
C GLU A 13 8.98 1.34 13.63
N VAL A 14 8.53 1.80 12.46
CA VAL A 14 7.91 3.12 12.27
C VAL A 14 6.55 3.07 11.57
N ALA A 15 6.28 2.04 10.76
CA ALA A 15 5.00 1.90 10.06
C ALA A 15 3.93 1.31 10.96
N VAL A 16 2.74 1.89 10.91
CA VAL A 16 1.56 1.36 11.60
C VAL A 16 0.94 0.25 10.75
N ALA A 17 0.79 -0.95 11.31
CA ALA A 17 0.19 -2.10 10.64
C ALA A 17 -1.33 -2.15 10.86
N GLU A 18 -2.04 -1.19 10.28
CA GLU A 18 -3.49 -1.03 10.39
C GLU A 18 -4.14 -0.97 9.00
N PRO A 19 -5.46 -1.24 8.89
CA PRO A 19 -6.22 -0.97 7.67
C PRO A 19 -5.92 0.41 7.10
N THR A 20 -5.89 0.54 5.78
CA THR A 20 -5.58 1.78 5.03
C THR A 20 -4.14 2.31 5.15
N SER A 21 -3.31 1.74 6.02
CA SER A 21 -1.91 2.17 6.15
C SER A 21 -1.16 2.07 4.82
N TYR A 22 -0.38 3.11 4.50
CA TYR A 22 0.34 3.24 3.24
C TYR A 22 1.80 3.61 3.45
N LEU A 23 2.62 3.25 2.47
CA LEU A 23 4.02 3.66 2.38
C LEU A 23 4.20 4.63 1.21
N ARG A 24 5.13 5.56 1.38
CA ARG A 24 5.68 6.35 0.28
C ARG A 24 6.80 5.52 -0.35
N CYS A 25 6.71 5.27 -1.63
CA CYS A 25 7.66 4.46 -2.40
C CYS A 25 8.34 5.34 -3.46
N TRP A 26 9.66 5.29 -3.53
CA TRP A 26 10.45 6.00 -4.55
C TRP A 26 10.82 5.04 -5.68
N GLY A 27 10.01 5.03 -6.73
CA GLY A 27 10.31 4.23 -7.92
C GLY A 27 11.34 4.94 -8.81
N PRO A 28 12.23 4.19 -9.47
CA PRO A 28 13.17 4.76 -10.44
C PRO A 28 12.44 5.30 -11.67
N ASP A 29 13.09 6.19 -12.41
CA ASP A 29 12.65 6.59 -13.74
C ASP A 29 12.70 5.38 -14.71
N PRO A 30 11.58 4.98 -15.33
CA PRO A 30 11.57 3.93 -16.35
C PRO A 30 12.47 4.23 -17.56
N ASP A 31 12.75 5.51 -17.83
CA ASP A 31 13.66 5.94 -18.90
C ASP A 31 15.14 5.99 -18.42
N CYS A 32 15.42 5.38 -17.26
CA CYS A 32 16.75 5.16 -16.67
C CYS A 32 17.56 6.44 -16.37
N SER A 33 16.88 7.57 -16.10
CA SER A 33 17.54 8.74 -15.51
C SER A 33 17.83 8.53 -14.01
N LYS A 34 18.49 9.52 -13.38
CA LYS A 34 18.72 9.53 -11.93
C LYS A 34 17.52 10.06 -11.12
N THR A 35 16.43 10.46 -11.78
CA THR A 35 15.24 10.97 -11.11
C THR A 35 14.44 9.81 -10.51
N GLU A 36 13.90 10.02 -9.32
CA GLU A 36 12.96 9.11 -8.67
C GLU A 36 11.59 9.77 -8.53
N TYR A 37 10.55 8.95 -8.55
CA TYR A 37 9.16 9.40 -8.45
C TYR A 37 8.49 8.78 -7.24
N GLN A 38 8.19 9.62 -6.23
CA GLN A 38 7.49 9.19 -5.02
C GLN A 38 5.99 8.97 -5.28
N ARG A 39 5.44 7.83 -4.88
CA ARG A 39 3.98 7.56 -4.84
C ARG A 39 3.58 6.88 -3.53
N GLY A 40 2.33 7.10 -3.10
CA GLY A 40 1.77 6.40 -1.94
C GLY A 40 1.08 5.11 -2.38
N TYR A 41 1.34 4.01 -1.67
CA TYR A 41 0.68 2.73 -1.89
C TYR A 41 0.24 2.12 -0.56
N THR A 42 -1.03 1.74 -0.49
CA THR A 42 -1.60 1.01 0.67
C THR A 42 -0.97 -0.36 0.79
N MET A 43 -0.59 -0.73 2.01
CA MET A 43 -0.14 -2.08 2.34
C MET A 43 -1.35 -3.02 2.37
N SER A 44 -1.36 -4.02 1.49
CA SER A 44 -2.43 -5.01 1.35
C SER A 44 -2.18 -6.31 2.11
N GLU A 45 -0.92 -6.56 2.47
CA GLU A 45 -0.47 -7.61 3.38
C GLU A 45 0.55 -6.96 4.32
N MET A 46 0.51 -7.28 5.60
CA MET A 46 1.41 -6.73 6.62
C MET A 46 1.76 -7.84 7.60
N ASP A 47 3.05 -8.13 7.74
CA ASP A 47 3.61 -9.04 8.74
C ASP A 47 4.70 -8.29 9.53
N PRO A 48 4.31 -7.69 10.68
CA PRO A 48 5.25 -6.96 11.53
C PRO A 48 6.38 -7.81 12.10
N GLU A 49 6.22 -9.12 12.22
CA GLU A 49 7.23 -10.00 12.82
C GLU A 49 8.39 -10.25 11.86
N THR A 50 8.11 -10.35 10.55
CA THR A 50 9.11 -10.65 9.52
C THR A 50 9.53 -9.44 8.71
N GLY A 51 8.77 -8.34 8.76
CA GLY A 51 8.99 -7.20 7.87
C GLY A 51 8.47 -7.43 6.45
N HIS A 52 7.71 -8.51 6.22
CA HIS A 52 7.06 -8.76 4.94
C HIS A 52 5.81 -7.90 4.79
N PHE A 53 5.63 -7.34 3.60
CA PHE A 53 4.43 -6.60 3.25
C PHE A 53 4.14 -6.73 1.76
N ALA A 54 2.95 -6.34 1.35
CA ALA A 54 2.60 -6.27 -0.05
C ALA A 54 1.93 -4.94 -0.39
N VAL A 55 2.15 -4.46 -1.61
CA VAL A 55 1.42 -3.33 -2.18
C VAL A 55 0.75 -3.74 -3.48
N ASP A 56 -0.43 -3.20 -3.71
CA ASP A 56 -1.24 -3.48 -4.88
C ASP A 56 -1.20 -2.28 -5.83
N VAL A 57 -0.65 -2.48 -7.04
CA VAL A 57 -0.44 -1.42 -8.03
C VAL A 57 -1.46 -1.55 -9.16
N VAL A 58 -2.21 -0.47 -9.41
CA VAL A 58 -3.07 -0.38 -10.60
C VAL A 58 -2.20 -0.15 -11.84
N LEU A 59 -2.37 -0.99 -12.86
CA LEU A 59 -1.75 -0.82 -14.17
C LEU A 59 -2.68 -0.01 -15.06
N HIS A 60 -2.61 1.32 -14.94
CA HIS A 60 -3.51 2.26 -15.63
C HIS A 60 -2.94 2.75 -16.97
N GLU A 61 -3.81 3.28 -17.83
CA GLU A 61 -3.43 4.00 -19.04
C GLU A 61 -4.01 5.43 -19.03
N PRO A 62 -3.23 6.46 -19.38
CA PRO A 62 -1.81 6.40 -19.72
C PRO A 62 -0.94 6.04 -18.50
N SER A 63 0.05 5.18 -18.69
CA SER A 63 0.92 4.71 -17.62
C SER A 63 1.87 5.79 -17.06
N GLY A 64 2.04 5.79 -15.73
CA GLY A 64 3.02 6.62 -15.02
C GLY A 64 4.25 5.83 -14.54
N PRO A 65 5.27 6.50 -13.97
CA PRO A 65 6.54 5.85 -13.57
C PRO A 65 6.36 4.62 -12.69
N ALA A 66 5.52 4.70 -11.66
CA ALA A 66 5.32 3.59 -10.73
C ALA A 66 4.57 2.40 -11.36
N SER A 67 3.56 2.66 -12.22
CA SER A 67 2.87 1.60 -12.95
C SER A 67 3.78 0.92 -13.99
N LYS A 68 4.65 1.69 -14.66
CA LYS A 68 5.66 1.16 -15.57
C LYS A 68 6.67 0.28 -14.84
N TRP A 69 7.23 0.77 -13.73
CA TRP A 69 8.16 0.01 -12.90
C TRP A 69 7.53 -1.28 -12.37
N ALA A 70 6.33 -1.21 -11.79
CA ALA A 70 5.64 -2.37 -11.25
C ALA A 70 5.43 -3.47 -12.29
N ARG A 71 5.15 -3.11 -13.55
CA ARG A 71 4.97 -4.06 -14.65
C ARG A 71 6.24 -4.87 -14.96
N THR A 72 7.42 -4.31 -14.72
CA THR A 72 8.71 -4.93 -15.06
C THR A 72 9.51 -5.40 -13.86
N ALA A 73 9.06 -5.09 -12.64
CA ALA A 73 9.73 -5.43 -11.40
C ALA A 73 9.88 -6.95 -11.22
N LYS A 74 11.00 -7.37 -10.63
CA LYS A 74 11.34 -8.78 -10.37
C LYS A 74 11.82 -8.95 -8.92
N PRO A 75 11.73 -10.16 -8.35
CA PRO A 75 12.37 -10.46 -7.08
C PRO A 75 13.87 -10.07 -7.11
N GLY A 76 14.32 -9.32 -6.10
CA GLY A 76 15.66 -8.76 -6.02
C GLY A 76 15.75 -7.27 -6.39
N ASP A 77 14.75 -6.71 -7.06
CA ASP A 77 14.66 -5.25 -7.27
C ASP A 77 14.36 -4.55 -5.94
N THR A 78 14.98 -3.39 -5.73
CA THR A 78 14.83 -2.60 -4.50
C THR A 78 14.31 -1.20 -4.80
N ILE A 79 13.52 -0.66 -3.87
CA ILE A 79 13.08 0.74 -3.87
C ILE A 79 13.10 1.28 -2.42
N PRO A 80 13.39 2.56 -2.20
CA PRO A 80 13.21 3.18 -0.90
C PRO A 80 11.73 3.27 -0.54
N VAL A 81 11.41 2.96 0.72
CA VAL A 81 10.07 3.15 1.30
C VAL A 81 10.15 3.97 2.59
N MET A 82 9.08 4.71 2.87
CA MET A 82 8.96 5.50 4.10
C MET A 82 7.51 5.55 4.58
N SER A 83 7.30 5.31 5.87
CA SER A 83 6.03 5.61 6.54
C SER A 83 6.05 7.05 7.05
N LEU A 84 5.21 7.92 6.47
CA LEU A 84 5.00 9.28 6.98
C LEU A 84 3.63 9.83 6.54
N GLY A 85 2.82 10.19 7.54
CA GLY A 85 1.48 10.76 7.35
C GLY A 85 0.39 9.71 7.12
N SER A 86 0.64 8.44 7.44
CA SER A 86 -0.31 7.34 7.32
C SER A 86 -0.88 6.98 8.70
N PRO A 87 -2.08 7.47 9.07
CA PRO A 87 -2.62 7.24 10.42
C PRO A 87 -3.23 5.85 10.62
N GLY A 88 -3.49 5.08 9.55
CA GLY A 88 -4.29 3.86 9.64
C GLY A 88 -5.79 4.15 9.80
N PHE A 89 -6.59 3.09 9.87
CA PHE A 89 -8.01 3.11 10.19
C PHE A 89 -8.24 2.17 11.37
N THR A 90 -8.82 2.71 12.43
CA THR A 90 -9.22 1.97 13.63
C THR A 90 -10.74 1.84 13.67
N VAL A 91 -11.20 0.66 14.07
CA VAL A 91 -12.62 0.44 14.35
C VAL A 91 -12.93 1.10 15.70
N PRO A 92 -13.88 2.05 15.77
CA PRO A 92 -14.24 2.70 17.02
C PRO A 92 -14.95 1.71 17.96
N ASP A 93 -14.82 1.94 19.28
CA ASP A 93 -15.52 1.14 20.29
C ASP A 93 -17.05 1.28 20.18
N ASP A 94 -17.54 2.49 19.88
CA ASP A 94 -18.95 2.76 19.58
C ASP A 94 -19.16 2.73 18.06
N LEU A 95 -19.81 1.65 17.61
CA LEU A 95 -19.93 1.32 16.20
C LEU A 95 -21.06 2.11 15.53
N PRO A 96 -20.84 2.69 14.34
CA PRO A 96 -21.93 3.30 13.59
C PRO A 96 -22.91 2.21 13.09
N ALA A 97 -24.11 2.62 12.71
CA ALA A 97 -25.11 1.72 12.12
C ALA A 97 -24.73 1.15 10.73
N GLY A 98 -23.58 1.56 10.18
CA GLY A 98 -23.06 1.12 8.89
C GLY A 98 -21.96 2.05 8.37
N TYR A 99 -21.19 1.55 7.40
CA TYR A 99 -20.13 2.30 6.72
C TYR A 99 -20.46 2.52 5.24
N LEU A 100 -20.22 3.74 4.75
CA LEU A 100 -20.26 4.05 3.32
C LEU A 100 -18.83 4.15 2.80
N LEU A 101 -18.38 3.13 2.07
CA LEU A 101 -17.05 3.07 1.47
C LEU A 101 -17.13 3.44 -0.01
N ILE A 102 -16.42 4.49 -0.42
CA ILE A 102 -16.40 4.99 -1.80
C ILE A 102 -14.95 5.06 -2.26
N GLY A 103 -14.68 4.48 -3.42
CA GLY A 103 -13.36 4.50 -4.03
C GLY A 103 -13.39 3.95 -5.45
N ASP A 104 -12.24 4.01 -6.10
CA ASP A 104 -12.01 3.39 -7.41
C ASP A 104 -11.01 2.23 -7.29
N ALA A 105 -10.48 1.78 -8.43
CA ALA A 105 -9.51 0.69 -8.48
C ALA A 105 -8.25 0.92 -7.61
N ALA A 106 -7.82 2.17 -7.43
CA ALA A 106 -6.63 2.48 -6.62
C ALA A 106 -6.92 2.42 -5.10
N ALA A 107 -8.18 2.59 -4.70
CA ALA A 107 -8.60 2.54 -3.30
C ALA A 107 -8.96 1.11 -2.82
N ILE A 108 -9.08 0.14 -3.73
CA ILE A 108 -9.46 -1.26 -3.40
C ILE A 108 -8.65 -1.83 -2.22
N PRO A 109 -7.31 -1.69 -2.13
CA PRO A 109 -6.56 -2.26 -1.01
C PRO A 109 -6.95 -1.65 0.33
N ALA A 110 -7.22 -0.35 0.38
CA ALA A 110 -7.66 0.35 1.58
C ALA A 110 -9.08 -0.05 1.98
N VAL A 111 -10.00 -0.09 1.01
CA VAL A 111 -11.40 -0.52 1.22
C VAL A 111 -11.45 -1.97 1.71
N ASN A 112 -10.67 -2.87 1.11
CA ASN A 112 -10.57 -4.26 1.55
C ASN A 112 -10.00 -4.37 2.98
N GLY A 113 -9.01 -3.53 3.32
CA GLY A 113 -8.49 -3.45 4.68
C GLY A 113 -9.57 -3.06 5.69
N ILE A 114 -10.39 -2.04 5.37
CA ILE A 114 -11.51 -1.63 6.23
C ILE A 114 -12.52 -2.78 6.37
N ILE A 115 -13.00 -3.34 5.26
CA ILE A 115 -13.97 -4.44 5.26
C ILE A 115 -13.45 -5.64 6.07
N GLY A 116 -12.16 -5.97 5.94
CA GLY A 116 -11.54 -7.08 6.67
C GLY A 116 -11.40 -6.85 8.18
N ALA A 117 -11.42 -5.60 8.64
CA ALA A 117 -11.33 -5.26 10.06
C ALA A 117 -12.70 -5.06 10.74
N LEU A 118 -13.77 -4.83 9.97
CA LEU A 118 -15.10 -4.62 10.51
C LEU A 118 -15.73 -5.95 11.01
N PRO A 119 -16.53 -5.90 12.08
CA PRO A 119 -17.40 -7.00 12.48
C PRO A 119 -18.35 -7.41 11.35
N GLN A 120 -18.74 -8.69 11.29
CA GLN A 120 -19.60 -9.21 10.21
C GLN A 120 -21.08 -8.83 10.35
N ASP A 121 -21.48 -8.26 11.49
CA ASP A 121 -22.86 -7.93 11.86
C ASP A 121 -23.17 -6.43 11.84
N ILE A 122 -22.26 -5.61 11.29
CA ILE A 122 -22.51 -4.21 10.90
C ILE A 122 -22.99 -4.10 9.47
#